data_AF-A0A6N8HDN4-F1
#
_entry.id   AF-A0A6N8HDN4-F1
#
_cell.length_a   1.000
_cell.length_b   1.000
_cell.length_c   1.000
_cell.angle_alpha   90.00
_cell.angle_beta   90.00
_cell.angle_gamma   90.00
#
_symmetry.space_group_name_H-M   'P 1'
#
loop_
_entity.id
_entity.type
_entity.pdbx_description
1 polymer ?
#
loop_
_entity_poly.entity_id
_entity_poly.type
_entity_poly.pdbx_seq_one_letter_code
_entity_poly.pdbx_strand_id
1 'polypeptide(L)'
;MKFVKAKIDIFFILITLLLFSCQSEENIVLQDTSGNLLSGSELAVKMMKVTQNPVFADNIIDSTDCFSVKLPVVVIANGQEITIDTDADFALVKDVFNQSQQDVDEVQVQLPVTVVYADYIEEVINTQQQWLQASSCNESGGDLTCIAFEYPLSVNTFDTVNQIADVVVVDDNMELYGFLSNLNDNVQAAIAYPVVVLSPDGNEISVTDNEELLNAINQFANLCE
;
A
#
# COMPACT_ATOMS: atom_id res chain seq x y z
N MET A 1 6.92 -80.36 16.49
CA MET A 1 5.87 -79.46 15.97
C MET A 1 5.60 -78.24 16.89
N LYS A 2 5.60 -78.37 18.23
CA LYS A 2 5.39 -77.24 19.16
C LYS A 2 6.44 -76.10 19.04
N PHE A 3 7.71 -76.44 18.82
CA PHE A 3 8.79 -75.46 18.65
C PHE A 3 8.71 -74.64 17.35
N VAL A 4 8.04 -75.14 16.30
CA VAL A 4 7.88 -74.42 15.03
C VAL A 4 6.74 -73.40 15.13
N LYS A 5 5.64 -73.77 15.82
CA LYS A 5 4.55 -72.82 16.13
C LYS A 5 5.02 -71.64 16.97
N ALA A 6 5.77 -71.91 18.05
CA ALA A 6 6.30 -70.86 18.91
C ALA A 6 7.21 -69.85 18.16
N LYS A 7 7.98 -70.30 17.16
CA LYS A 7 8.81 -69.41 16.34
C LYS A 7 7.99 -68.56 15.36
N ILE A 8 6.90 -69.11 14.83
CA ILE A 8 5.97 -68.38 13.96
C ILE A 8 5.21 -67.33 14.77
N ASP A 9 4.76 -67.67 15.97
CA ASP A 9 4.06 -66.74 16.85
C ASP A 9 4.97 -65.59 17.30
N ILE A 10 6.24 -65.86 17.63
CA ILE A 10 7.25 -64.83 17.95
C ILE A 10 7.53 -63.94 16.74
N PHE A 11 7.62 -64.51 15.53
CA PHE A 11 7.84 -63.74 14.31
C PHE A 11 6.67 -62.79 14.01
N PHE A 12 5.42 -63.25 14.18
CA PHE A 12 4.23 -62.41 14.01
C PHE A 12 4.14 -61.30 15.07
N ILE A 13 4.49 -61.57 16.33
CA ILE A 13 4.53 -60.57 17.41
C ILE A 13 5.58 -59.48 17.13
N LEU A 14 6.76 -59.87 16.62
CA LEU A 14 7.82 -58.92 16.28
C LEU A 14 7.44 -58.03 15.08
N ILE A 15 6.69 -58.58 14.11
CA ILE A 15 6.21 -57.83 12.95
C ILE A 15 5.09 -56.86 13.32
N THR A 16 4.19 -57.21 14.24
CA THR A 16 3.17 -56.26 14.72
C THR A 16 3.75 -55.14 15.57
N LEU A 17 4.86 -55.36 16.28
CA LEU A 17 5.58 -54.29 16.99
C LEU A 17 6.19 -53.24 16.04
N LEU A 18 6.51 -53.60 14.80
CA LEU A 18 7.08 -52.68 13.80
C LEU A 18 6.00 -51.84 13.08
N LEU A 19 4.72 -52.18 13.19
CA LEU A 19 3.61 -51.47 12.55
C LEU A 19 2.96 -50.40 13.45
N PHE A 20 3.38 -50.28 14.71
CA PHE A 20 2.93 -49.25 15.66
C PHE A 20 3.90 -48.07 15.82
N SER A 21 4.87 -47.89 14.91
CA SER A 21 5.58 -46.62 14.84
C SER A 21 4.63 -45.55 14.27
N CYS A 22 3.81 -44.98 15.14
CA CYS A 22 3.22 -43.67 14.90
C CYS A 22 4.42 -42.70 14.87
N GLN A 23 4.97 -42.44 13.68
CA GLN A 23 5.85 -41.30 13.53
C GLN A 23 4.98 -40.08 13.81
N SER A 24 5.24 -39.40 14.94
CA SER A 24 4.84 -38.02 15.10
C SER A 24 5.67 -37.23 14.09
N GLU A 25 5.14 -37.00 12.89
CA GLU A 25 5.77 -36.06 11.96
C GLU A 25 5.71 -34.68 12.63
N GLU A 26 6.81 -34.29 13.27
CA GLU A 26 7.08 -32.89 13.57
C GLU A 26 7.45 -32.25 12.23
N ASN A 27 6.48 -31.59 11.60
CA ASN A 27 6.79 -30.66 10.53
C ASN A 27 7.54 -29.47 11.14
N ILE A 28 8.86 -29.57 11.24
CA ILE A 28 9.72 -28.41 11.46
C ILE A 28 9.60 -27.59 10.17
N VAL A 29 8.64 -26.67 10.14
CA VAL A 29 8.56 -25.65 9.11
C VAL A 29 9.75 -24.74 9.34
N LEU A 30 10.83 -24.95 8.59
CA LEU A 30 11.90 -23.97 8.48
C LEU A 30 11.30 -22.74 7.79
N GLN A 31 10.85 -21.78 8.58
CA GLN A 31 10.42 -20.48 8.06
C GLN A 31 11.66 -19.70 7.67
N ASP A 32 11.88 -19.54 6.37
CA ASP A 32 12.82 -18.55 5.86
C ASP A 32 12.15 -17.18 5.96
N THR A 33 12.52 -16.42 6.99
CA THR A 33 11.96 -15.10 7.26
C THR A 33 12.69 -13.97 6.53
N SER A 34 13.71 -14.28 5.72
CA SER A 34 14.49 -13.27 5.01
C SER A 34 13.66 -12.48 3.98
N GLY A 35 12.61 -13.10 3.44
CA GLY A 35 11.65 -12.47 2.52
C GLY A 35 10.44 -11.81 3.19
N ASN A 36 10.33 -11.84 4.52
CA ASN A 36 9.14 -11.33 5.20
C ASN A 36 9.06 -9.80 5.12
N LEU A 37 7.89 -9.30 4.70
CA LEU A 37 7.51 -7.90 4.79
C LEU A 37 7.01 -7.62 6.21
N LEU A 38 7.84 -6.96 7.01
CA LEU A 38 7.54 -6.68 8.41
C LEU A 38 6.78 -5.36 8.56
N SER A 39 5.78 -5.34 9.45
CA SER A 39 5.05 -4.13 9.80
C SER A 39 6.02 -3.07 10.36
N GLY A 40 5.87 -1.82 9.91
CA GLY A 40 6.74 -0.72 10.31
C GLY A 40 8.20 -0.80 9.82
N SER A 41 8.57 -1.81 9.02
CA SER A 41 9.88 -1.84 8.37
C SER A 41 10.05 -0.66 7.41
N GLU A 42 11.30 -0.29 7.11
CA GLU A 42 11.58 0.80 6.18
C GLU A 42 10.91 0.56 4.81
N LEU A 43 10.96 -0.68 4.32
CA LEU A 43 10.29 -1.07 3.08
C LEU A 43 8.78 -0.87 3.17
N ALA A 44 8.11 -1.41 4.20
CA ALA A 44 6.66 -1.27 4.37
C ALA A 44 6.24 0.21 4.47
N VAL A 45 6.98 1.03 5.22
CA VAL A 45 6.73 2.47 5.35
C VAL A 45 6.87 3.19 4.02
N LYS A 46 7.90 2.86 3.23
CA LYS A 46 8.10 3.46 1.90
C LYS A 46 7.05 3.01 0.90
N MET A 47 6.69 1.73 0.90
CA MET A 47 5.60 1.24 0.06
C MET A 47 4.29 1.95 0.41
N MET A 48 3.97 2.14 1.70
CA MET A 48 2.79 2.92 2.10
C MET A 48 2.85 4.36 1.56
N LYS A 49 4.01 5.02 1.58
CA LYS A 49 4.17 6.36 1.00
C LYS A 49 4.04 6.39 -0.52
N VAL A 50 4.44 5.32 -1.21
CA VAL A 50 4.27 5.18 -2.66
C VAL A 50 2.80 4.99 -3.01
N THR A 51 2.05 4.27 -2.15
CA THR A 51 0.67 3.85 -2.44
C THR A 51 -0.39 4.68 -1.75
N GLN A 52 -0.03 5.68 -0.94
CA GLN A 52 -0.98 6.58 -0.30
C GLN A 52 -1.78 7.38 -1.34
N ASN A 53 -2.92 7.94 -0.93
CA ASN A 53 -3.64 8.87 -1.79
C ASN A 53 -2.78 10.12 -2.03
N PRO A 54 -2.59 10.58 -3.28
CA PRO A 54 -1.83 11.79 -3.57
C PRO A 54 -2.60 13.03 -3.10
N VAL A 55 -2.07 13.69 -2.06
CA VAL A 55 -2.67 14.88 -1.43
C VAL A 55 -2.02 16.20 -1.86
N PHE A 56 -0.97 16.14 -2.68
CA PHE A 56 -0.24 17.33 -3.15
C PHE A 56 -0.63 17.73 -4.59
N ALA A 57 -1.27 16.82 -5.33
CA ALA A 57 -1.53 16.98 -6.76
C ALA A 57 -2.50 18.12 -7.07
N ASP A 58 -3.41 18.43 -6.16
CA ASP A 58 -4.45 19.43 -6.29
C ASP A 58 -4.21 20.67 -5.43
N ASN A 59 -2.98 20.86 -4.93
CA ASN A 59 -2.56 22.04 -4.17
C ASN A 59 -2.87 23.39 -4.84
N ILE A 60 -3.02 23.39 -6.17
CA ILE A 60 -3.44 24.57 -6.94
C ILE A 60 -4.89 25.00 -6.65
N ILE A 61 -5.75 24.12 -6.12
CA ILE A 61 -7.15 24.43 -5.78
C ILE A 61 -7.42 24.49 -4.28
N ASP A 62 -6.65 23.81 -3.43
CA ASP A 62 -6.93 23.70 -1.99
C ASP A 62 -5.84 24.28 -1.08
N SER A 63 -4.62 24.45 -1.59
CA SER A 63 -3.45 24.99 -0.89
C SER A 63 -3.13 24.25 0.42
N THR A 64 -3.32 22.93 0.47
CA THR A 64 -3.06 22.13 1.67
C THR A 64 -2.54 20.73 1.34
N ASP A 65 -1.52 20.30 2.07
CA ASP A 65 -0.95 18.95 1.94
C ASP A 65 -1.67 17.89 2.79
N CYS A 66 -2.84 18.22 3.35
CA CYS A 66 -3.53 17.36 4.32
C CYS A 66 -4.44 16.31 3.68
N PHE A 67 -5.01 16.64 2.54
CA PHE A 67 -5.98 15.85 1.80
C PHE A 67 -5.98 16.31 0.35
N SER A 68 -6.59 15.54 -0.53
CA SER A 68 -7.01 16.00 -1.86
C SER A 68 -8.52 16.17 -1.91
N VAL A 69 -9.02 17.02 -2.78
CA VAL A 69 -10.44 17.21 -3.06
C VAL A 69 -10.92 16.18 -4.09
N LYS A 70 -12.00 15.48 -3.79
CA LYS A 70 -12.60 14.50 -4.70
C LYS A 70 -13.34 15.20 -5.84
N LEU A 71 -12.81 15.08 -7.05
CA LEU A 71 -13.40 15.62 -8.28
C LEU A 71 -14.70 14.88 -8.67
N PRO A 72 -15.67 15.54 -9.32
CA PRO A 72 -15.64 16.93 -9.80
C PRO A 72 -15.99 17.95 -8.71
N VAL A 73 -15.42 19.16 -8.79
CA VAL A 73 -15.73 20.29 -7.91
C VAL A 73 -15.82 21.62 -8.65
N VAL A 74 -16.40 22.63 -8.00
CA VAL A 74 -16.41 24.01 -8.50
C VAL A 74 -15.51 24.84 -7.61
N VAL A 75 -14.64 25.64 -8.24
CA VAL A 75 -13.72 26.56 -7.56
C VAL A 75 -13.93 27.98 -8.06
N ILE A 76 -13.61 28.95 -7.22
CA ILE A 76 -13.59 30.38 -7.56
C ILE A 76 -12.12 30.82 -7.54
N ALA A 77 -11.51 31.01 -8.71
CA ALA A 77 -10.13 31.48 -8.86
C ALA A 77 -10.13 32.95 -9.31
N ASN A 78 -9.50 33.85 -8.56
CA ASN A 78 -9.49 35.31 -8.79
C ASN A 78 -10.89 35.90 -9.12
N GLY A 79 -11.95 35.34 -8.51
CA GLY A 79 -13.35 35.74 -8.72
C GLY A 79 -14.07 35.08 -9.91
N GLN A 80 -13.39 34.23 -10.68
CA GLN A 80 -13.96 33.45 -11.78
C GLN A 80 -14.35 32.04 -11.31
N GLU A 81 -15.59 31.63 -11.59
CA GLU A 81 -16.07 30.27 -11.34
C GLU A 81 -15.53 29.31 -12.41
N ILE A 82 -14.96 28.19 -11.97
CA ILE A 82 -14.37 27.14 -12.81
C ILE A 82 -14.87 25.78 -12.29
N THR A 83 -15.34 24.93 -13.19
CA THR A 83 -15.62 23.52 -12.88
C THR A 83 -14.36 22.71 -13.17
N ILE A 84 -13.94 21.88 -12.21
CA ILE A 84 -12.80 20.98 -12.30
C ILE A 84 -13.38 19.57 -12.32
N ASP A 85 -13.38 18.92 -13.48
CA ASP A 85 -13.91 17.56 -13.64
C ASP A 85 -12.80 16.50 -13.51
N THR A 86 -11.58 16.85 -13.92
CA THR A 86 -10.40 15.98 -13.94
C THR A 86 -9.13 16.76 -13.58
N ASP A 87 -8.04 16.06 -13.26
CA ASP A 87 -6.75 16.68 -12.95
C ASP A 87 -6.21 17.56 -14.10
N ALA A 88 -6.60 17.28 -15.34
CA ALA A 88 -6.22 18.11 -16.49
C ALA A 88 -6.81 19.53 -16.40
N ASP A 89 -7.94 19.70 -15.71
CA ASP A 89 -8.63 20.98 -15.56
C ASP A 89 -7.94 21.92 -14.55
N PHE A 90 -6.96 21.43 -13.78
CA PHE A 90 -6.08 22.29 -12.96
C PHE A 90 -5.34 23.34 -13.81
N ALA A 91 -5.11 23.06 -15.10
CA ALA A 91 -4.55 24.03 -16.04
C ALA A 91 -5.46 25.26 -16.21
N LEU A 92 -6.79 25.12 -16.07
CA LEU A 92 -7.74 26.23 -16.17
C LEU A 92 -7.56 27.24 -15.02
N VAL A 93 -7.29 26.74 -13.81
CA VAL A 93 -7.00 27.57 -12.64
C VAL A 93 -5.68 28.31 -12.84
N LYS A 94 -4.65 27.61 -13.31
CA LYS A 94 -3.36 28.20 -13.67
C LYS A 94 -3.49 29.28 -14.74
N ASP A 95 -4.33 29.07 -15.75
CA ASP A 95 -4.59 30.06 -16.79
C ASP A 95 -5.23 31.33 -16.24
N VAL A 96 -6.13 31.21 -15.24
CA VAL A 96 -6.71 32.36 -14.53
C VAL A 96 -5.65 33.12 -13.75
N PHE A 97 -4.80 32.43 -12.98
CA PHE A 97 -3.70 33.07 -12.25
C PHE A 97 -2.72 33.80 -13.19
N ASN A 98 -2.45 33.26 -14.38
CA ASN A 98 -1.55 33.87 -15.35
C ASN A 98 -2.15 35.08 -16.11
N GLN A 99 -3.43 35.43 -15.91
CA GLN A 99 -4.05 36.58 -16.61
C GLN A 99 -3.42 37.91 -16.21
N SER A 100 -2.85 37.99 -15.01
CA SER A 100 -2.13 39.15 -14.51
C SER A 100 -0.94 38.71 -13.66
N GLN A 101 0.09 39.56 -13.61
CA GLN A 101 1.29 39.32 -12.78
C GLN A 101 1.34 40.30 -11.59
N GLN A 102 0.29 41.08 -11.38
CA GLN A 102 0.23 42.16 -10.38
C GLN A 102 -0.88 41.97 -9.34
N ASP A 103 -1.73 40.97 -9.51
CA ASP A 103 -2.76 40.54 -8.57
C ASP A 103 -2.21 39.52 -7.58
N VAL A 104 -3.02 39.23 -6.58
CA VAL A 104 -2.78 38.14 -5.62
C VAL A 104 -3.66 36.99 -6.07
N ASP A 105 -3.03 35.86 -6.38
CA ASP A 105 -3.74 34.65 -6.75
C ASP A 105 -4.43 34.03 -5.55
N GLU A 106 -5.75 33.88 -5.65
CA GLU A 106 -6.59 33.27 -4.63
C GLU A 106 -7.54 32.28 -5.28
N VAL A 107 -7.70 31.12 -4.64
CA VAL A 107 -8.65 30.08 -5.02
C VAL A 107 -9.50 29.70 -3.82
N GLN A 108 -10.79 29.50 -4.05
CA GLN A 108 -11.70 28.99 -3.04
C GLN A 108 -12.56 27.87 -3.63
N VAL A 109 -12.53 26.70 -3.00
CA VAL A 109 -13.42 25.58 -3.33
C VAL A 109 -14.84 25.88 -2.86
N GLN A 110 -15.84 25.68 -3.71
CA GLN A 110 -17.25 25.84 -3.36
C GLN A 110 -17.74 24.63 -2.56
N LEU A 111 -18.15 24.86 -1.32
CA LEU A 111 -18.66 23.84 -0.41
C LEU A 111 -20.16 23.54 -0.66
N PRO A 112 -20.64 22.32 -0.36
CA PRO A 112 -19.89 21.20 0.24
C PRO A 112 -19.05 20.43 -0.78
N VAL A 113 -17.95 19.85 -0.31
CA VAL A 113 -17.10 18.92 -1.08
C VAL A 113 -16.70 17.72 -0.24
N THR A 114 -16.30 16.63 -0.91
CA THR A 114 -15.66 15.49 -0.28
C THR A 114 -14.15 15.64 -0.41
N VAL A 115 -13.42 15.50 0.69
CA VAL A 115 -11.96 15.41 0.70
C VAL A 115 -11.54 13.96 0.96
N VAL A 116 -10.35 13.60 0.49
CA VAL A 116 -9.74 12.28 0.63
C VAL A 116 -8.37 12.44 1.27
N TYR A 117 -8.18 11.87 2.46
CA TYR A 117 -6.92 11.91 3.18
C TYR A 117 -5.91 10.93 2.59
N ALA A 118 -4.63 11.04 2.98
CA ALA A 118 -3.56 10.15 2.51
C ALA A 118 -3.85 8.66 2.75
N ASP A 119 -4.61 8.34 3.80
CA ASP A 119 -5.04 6.98 4.15
C ASP A 119 -6.34 6.53 3.45
N TYR A 120 -6.79 7.26 2.43
CA TYR A 120 -8.01 7.06 1.66
C TYR A 120 -9.32 7.25 2.46
N ILE A 121 -9.27 7.76 3.69
CA ILE A 121 -10.49 8.15 4.40
C ILE A 121 -11.14 9.34 3.70
N GLU A 122 -12.45 9.27 3.49
CA GLU A 122 -13.24 10.36 2.92
C GLU A 122 -14.00 11.13 4.00
N GLU A 123 -14.00 12.46 3.90
CA GLU A 123 -14.79 13.35 4.76
C GLU A 123 -15.57 14.37 3.92
N VAL A 124 -16.83 14.61 4.28
CA VAL A 124 -17.64 15.67 3.65
C VAL A 124 -17.47 16.98 4.43
N ILE A 125 -16.83 17.96 3.78
CA ILE A 125 -16.63 19.31 4.30
C ILE A 125 -17.79 20.19 3.85
N ASN A 126 -18.58 20.69 4.81
CA ASN A 126 -19.79 21.46 4.55
C ASN A 126 -19.63 22.97 4.79
N THR A 127 -18.60 23.37 5.54
CA THR A 127 -18.42 24.76 5.98
C THR A 127 -16.95 25.19 5.92
N GLN A 128 -16.72 26.49 5.77
CA GLN A 128 -15.37 27.03 5.77
C GLN A 128 -14.61 26.74 7.07
N GLN A 129 -15.32 26.66 8.20
CA GLN A 129 -14.70 26.30 9.47
C GLN A 129 -14.19 24.85 9.47
N GLN A 130 -14.96 23.91 8.91
CA GLN A 130 -14.52 22.52 8.76
C GLN A 130 -13.32 22.43 7.80
N TRP A 131 -13.35 23.18 6.70
CA TRP A 131 -12.23 23.28 5.77
C TRP A 131 -10.94 23.69 6.49
N LEU A 132 -10.97 24.80 7.24
CA LEU A 132 -9.80 25.31 7.98
C LEU A 132 -9.29 24.34 9.06
N GLN A 133 -10.19 23.50 9.62
CA GLN A 133 -9.80 22.48 10.58
C GLN A 133 -9.12 21.30 9.90
N ALA A 134 -9.69 20.82 8.78
CA ALA A 134 -9.14 19.72 8.00
C ALA A 134 -7.80 20.10 7.36
N SER A 135 -7.64 21.35 6.91
CA SER A 135 -6.42 21.86 6.25
C SER A 135 -5.29 22.21 7.22
N SER A 136 -5.44 21.91 8.52
CA SER A 136 -4.49 22.28 9.59
C SER A 136 -3.73 21.05 10.12
N CYS A 137 -3.24 20.19 9.23
CA CYS A 137 -2.34 19.09 9.59
C CYS A 137 -0.89 19.56 9.71
N ASN A 138 -0.09 18.80 10.47
CA ASN A 138 1.37 18.97 10.51
C ASN A 138 2.00 17.81 9.72
N GLU A 139 1.70 17.72 8.43
CA GLU A 139 2.35 16.71 7.60
C GLU A 139 3.82 17.08 7.41
N SER A 140 4.68 16.17 7.85
CA SER A 140 6.14 16.29 7.79
C SER A 140 6.69 14.99 7.22
N GLY A 141 6.27 14.67 6.00
CA GLY A 141 6.73 13.50 5.28
C GLY A 141 6.80 13.81 3.81
N GLY A 142 7.98 13.64 3.20
CA GLY A 142 8.10 13.68 1.75
C GLY A 142 7.18 12.63 1.13
N ASP A 143 6.43 13.07 0.13
CA ASP A 143 5.54 12.26 -0.69
C ASP A 143 6.33 11.37 -1.65
N LEU A 144 5.86 10.15 -1.87
CA LEU A 144 6.42 9.22 -2.86
C LEU A 144 5.37 8.74 -3.86
N THR A 145 4.19 9.38 -3.92
CA THR A 145 3.12 9.06 -4.90
C THR A 145 3.54 9.27 -6.36
N CYS A 146 4.67 9.94 -6.59
CA CYS A 146 5.28 10.09 -7.90
C CYS A 146 5.81 8.76 -8.48
N ILE A 147 6.06 7.77 -7.61
CA ILE A 147 6.48 6.41 -7.94
C ILE A 147 5.22 5.56 -8.10
N ALA A 148 5.22 4.60 -9.03
CA ALA A 148 4.11 3.67 -9.19
C ALA A 148 4.57 2.20 -9.19
N PHE A 149 3.64 1.30 -8.90
CA PHE A 149 3.80 -0.14 -9.11
C PHE A 149 2.98 -0.58 -10.32
N GLU A 150 3.47 -1.59 -11.02
CA GLU A 150 2.65 -2.30 -12.02
C GLU A 150 1.76 -3.32 -11.31
N TYR A 151 0.45 -3.15 -11.43
CA TYR A 151 -0.54 -4.04 -10.83
C TYR A 151 -1.02 -5.11 -11.81
N PRO A 152 -1.53 -6.26 -11.32
CA PRO A 152 -1.72 -6.60 -9.91
C PRO A 152 -0.45 -7.14 -9.23
N LEU A 153 -0.36 -6.95 -7.90
CA LEU A 153 0.67 -7.59 -7.07
C LEU A 153 0.04 -8.73 -6.27
N SER A 154 0.84 -9.75 -5.97
CA SER A 154 0.43 -10.86 -5.10
C SER A 154 1.28 -10.88 -3.84
N VAL A 155 0.65 -11.13 -2.69
CA VAL A 155 1.31 -11.26 -1.40
C VAL A 155 0.87 -12.57 -0.76
N ASN A 156 1.83 -13.46 -0.53
CA ASN A 156 1.60 -14.68 0.23
C ASN A 156 1.51 -14.32 1.71
N THR A 157 0.44 -14.74 2.38
CA THR A 157 0.23 -14.46 3.80
C THR A 157 0.10 -15.76 4.60
N PHE A 158 0.52 -15.69 5.87
CA PHE A 158 0.31 -16.75 6.85
C PHE A 158 -0.11 -16.16 8.19
N ASP A 159 -1.36 -16.40 8.57
CA ASP A 159 -1.90 -16.07 9.89
C ASP A 159 -1.34 -17.06 10.93
N THR A 160 -0.48 -16.57 11.81
CA THR A 160 0.18 -17.39 12.84
C THR A 160 -0.75 -17.85 13.96
N VAL A 161 -1.91 -17.19 14.15
CA VAL A 161 -2.91 -17.53 15.16
C VAL A 161 -3.82 -18.64 14.65
N ASN A 162 -4.37 -18.47 13.46
CA ASN A 162 -5.31 -19.43 12.87
C ASN A 162 -4.62 -20.52 12.02
N GLN A 163 -3.31 -20.36 11.76
CA GLN A 163 -2.49 -21.25 10.92
C GLN A 163 -3.03 -21.38 9.50
N ILE A 164 -3.52 -20.26 8.94
CA ILE A 164 -4.09 -20.19 7.59
C ILE A 164 -3.08 -19.54 6.66
N ALA A 165 -2.74 -20.22 5.57
CA ALA A 165 -2.00 -19.65 4.45
C ALA A 165 -2.98 -19.14 3.38
N ASP A 166 -2.70 -17.97 2.82
CA ASP A 166 -3.51 -17.36 1.77
C ASP A 166 -2.64 -16.61 0.75
N VAL A 167 -3.23 -16.26 -0.39
CA VAL A 167 -2.63 -15.38 -1.40
C VAL A 167 -3.55 -14.18 -1.60
N VAL A 168 -3.09 -13.03 -1.13
CA VAL A 168 -3.79 -11.75 -1.33
C VAL A 168 -3.33 -11.17 -2.66
N VAL A 169 -4.26 -10.89 -3.55
CA VAL A 169 -4.00 -10.12 -4.77
C VAL A 169 -4.46 -8.70 -4.49
N VAL A 170 -3.61 -7.73 -4.81
CA VAL A 170 -3.93 -6.29 -4.75
C VAL A 170 -3.89 -5.73 -6.16
N ASP A 171 -4.97 -5.06 -6.55
CA ASP A 171 -5.19 -4.58 -7.91
C ASP A 171 -4.84 -3.09 -8.08
N ASP A 172 -4.71 -2.33 -6.99
CA ASP A 172 -4.36 -0.91 -7.01
C ASP A 172 -3.66 -0.41 -5.73
N ASN A 173 -3.33 0.88 -5.74
CA ASN A 173 -2.67 1.58 -4.62
C ASN A 173 -3.51 1.59 -3.34
N MET A 174 -4.83 1.71 -3.42
CA MET A 174 -5.71 1.73 -2.25
C MET A 174 -5.70 0.36 -1.56
N GLU A 175 -5.81 -0.71 -2.34
CA GLU A 175 -5.76 -2.08 -1.81
C GLU A 175 -4.38 -2.40 -1.22
N LEU A 176 -3.29 -2.01 -1.88
CA LEU A 176 -1.94 -2.21 -1.35
C LEU A 176 -1.69 -1.37 -0.09
N TYR A 177 -2.10 -0.10 -0.07
CA TYR A 177 -2.02 0.73 1.13
C TYR A 177 -2.83 0.13 2.29
N GLY A 178 -4.05 -0.32 2.01
CA GLY A 178 -4.91 -1.01 2.97
C GLY A 178 -4.27 -2.29 3.51
N PHE A 179 -3.66 -3.10 2.65
CA PHE A 179 -2.92 -4.28 3.06
C PHE A 179 -1.76 -3.92 4.00
N LEU A 180 -0.92 -2.97 3.60
CA LEU A 180 0.27 -2.56 4.34
C LEU A 180 -0.07 -1.93 5.70
N SER A 181 -1.09 -1.08 5.76
CA SER A 181 -1.54 -0.42 7.00
C SER A 181 -2.12 -1.39 8.02
N ASN A 182 -2.64 -2.54 7.57
CA ASN A 182 -3.17 -3.60 8.43
C ASN A 182 -2.14 -4.70 8.77
N LEU A 183 -0.91 -4.62 8.25
CA LEU A 183 0.17 -5.53 8.61
C LEU A 183 0.44 -5.45 10.11
N ASN A 184 0.47 -6.61 10.76
CA ASN A 184 0.72 -6.74 12.18
C ASN A 184 1.51 -8.02 12.45
N ASP A 185 2.01 -8.17 13.68
CA ASP A 185 2.92 -9.27 14.06
C ASP A 185 2.31 -10.68 13.94
N ASN A 186 0.98 -10.80 13.83
CA ASN A 186 0.31 -12.09 13.70
C ASN A 186 0.27 -12.59 12.25
N VAL A 187 0.56 -11.73 11.26
CA VAL A 187 0.52 -12.07 9.84
C VAL A 187 1.94 -12.01 9.29
N GLN A 188 2.44 -13.16 8.82
CA GLN A 188 3.65 -13.17 8.01
C GLN A 188 3.24 -12.88 6.56
N ALA A 189 3.87 -11.90 5.93
CA ALA A 189 3.60 -11.51 4.55
C ALA A 189 4.87 -11.60 3.72
N ALA A 190 4.77 -12.12 2.49
CA ALA A 190 5.87 -12.19 1.55
C ALA A 190 5.37 -11.80 0.15
N ILE A 191 5.96 -10.74 -0.41
CA ILE A 191 5.65 -10.26 -1.76
C ILE A 191 6.04 -11.36 -2.76
N ALA A 192 5.14 -11.67 -3.69
CA ALA A 192 5.45 -12.54 -4.82
C ALA A 192 6.22 -11.75 -5.88
N TYR A 193 7.53 -11.95 -5.91
CA TYR A 193 8.40 -11.36 -6.91
C TYR A 193 8.37 -12.13 -8.24
N PRO A 194 8.70 -11.49 -9.38
CA PRO A 194 9.15 -10.10 -9.50
C PRO A 194 8.04 -9.05 -9.37
N VAL A 195 8.43 -7.83 -8.97
CA VAL A 195 7.58 -6.63 -8.96
C VAL A 195 8.19 -5.58 -9.88
N VAL A 196 7.37 -4.81 -10.58
CA VAL A 196 7.83 -3.71 -11.43
C VAL A 196 7.53 -2.38 -10.74
N VAL A 197 8.56 -1.54 -10.62
CA VAL A 197 8.50 -0.18 -10.07
C VAL A 197 8.70 0.81 -11.21
N LEU A 198 7.82 1.80 -11.31
CA LEU A 198 7.85 2.86 -12.31
C LEU A 198 8.33 4.18 -11.68
N SER A 199 9.29 4.83 -12.33
CA SER A 199 9.73 6.19 -12.00
C SER A 199 8.75 7.24 -12.53
N PRO A 200 8.82 8.50 -12.06
CA PRO A 200 8.05 9.62 -12.60
C PRO A 200 8.18 9.81 -14.12
N ASP A 201 9.37 9.55 -14.66
CA ASP A 201 9.67 9.72 -16.09
C ASP A 201 9.23 8.51 -16.95
N GLY A 202 8.58 7.50 -16.34
CA GLY A 202 8.14 6.28 -17.03
C GLY A 202 9.23 5.23 -17.25
N ASN A 203 10.40 5.35 -16.62
CA ASN A 203 11.36 4.23 -16.56
C ASN A 203 10.85 3.13 -15.63
N GLU A 204 11.07 1.87 -16.00
CA GLU A 204 10.62 0.70 -15.25
C GLU A 204 11.82 -0.11 -14.75
N ILE A 205 11.76 -0.57 -13.50
CA ILE A 205 12.72 -1.50 -12.91
C ILE A 205 11.96 -2.72 -12.38
N SER A 206 12.30 -3.90 -12.88
CA SER A 206 11.84 -5.17 -12.30
C SER A 206 12.80 -5.56 -11.16
N VAL A 207 12.24 -5.78 -9.97
CA VAL A 207 12.96 -6.19 -8.76
C VAL A 207 12.57 -7.59 -8.35
N THR A 208 13.47 -8.31 -7.69
CA THR A 208 13.31 -9.75 -7.37
C THR A 208 13.30 -10.07 -5.88
N ASP A 209 13.59 -9.09 -5.02
CA ASP A 209 13.53 -9.22 -3.57
C ASP A 209 13.28 -7.88 -2.86
N ASN A 210 13.14 -7.93 -1.53
CA ASN A 210 12.86 -6.77 -0.68
C ASN A 210 14.00 -5.73 -0.67
N GLU A 211 15.25 -6.15 -0.83
CA GLU A 211 16.41 -5.24 -0.84
C GLU A 211 16.45 -4.46 -2.15
N GLU A 212 16.28 -5.16 -3.29
CA GLU A 212 16.16 -4.53 -4.61
C GLU A 212 14.96 -3.58 -4.67
N LEU A 213 13.80 -3.97 -4.12
CA LEU A 213 12.61 -3.11 -4.06
C LEU A 213 12.86 -1.84 -3.26
N LEU A 214 13.44 -1.96 -2.05
CA LEU A 214 13.79 -0.81 -1.23
C LEU A 214 14.77 0.13 -1.93
N ASN A 215 15.79 -0.43 -2.58
CA ASN A 215 16.77 0.34 -3.33
C ASN A 215 16.16 1.06 -4.54
N ALA A 216 15.25 0.40 -5.27
CA ALA A 216 14.53 1.02 -6.40
C ALA A 216 13.67 2.21 -5.94
N ILE A 217 12.89 2.05 -4.86
CA ILE A 217 12.10 3.14 -4.29
C ILE A 217 13.01 4.30 -3.83
N ASN A 218 14.12 3.99 -3.15
CA ASN A 218 15.07 5.02 -2.70
C ASN A 218 15.74 5.75 -3.87
N GLN A 219 16.03 5.05 -4.97
CA GLN A 219 16.58 5.65 -6.17
C GLN A 219 15.59 6.65 -6.78
N PHE A 220 14.33 6.23 -6.98
CA PHE A 220 13.30 7.08 -7.58
C PHE A 220 12.77 8.17 -6.65
N ALA A 221 12.88 8.01 -5.33
CA ALA A 221 12.52 9.04 -4.37
C ALA A 221 13.28 10.36 -4.59
N ASN A 222 14.52 10.31 -5.10
CA ASN A 222 15.29 11.51 -5.44
C ASN A 222 14.80 12.21 -6.72
N LEU A 223 13.89 11.59 -7.46
CA LEU A 223 13.26 12.14 -8.67
C LEU A 223 11.85 12.68 -8.39
N CYS A 224 11.29 12.42 -7.19
CA CYS A 224 10.11 13.14 -6.70
C CYS A 224 10.56 14.54 -6.27
N GLU A 225 10.82 15.43 -7.24
CA GLU A 225 11.03 16.88 -6.99
C GLU A 225 9.81 17.69 -7.40
#